data_AF-A0AA43XLI7-F1
#
_entry.id   AF-A0AA43XLI7-F1
#
_cell.length_a   1.000
_cell.length_b   1.000
_cell.length_c   1.000
_cell.angle_alpha   90.00
_cell.angle_beta   90.00
_cell.angle_gamma   90.00
#
_symmetry.space_group_name_H-M   'P 1'
#
loop_
_entity.id
_entity.type
_entity.pdbx_description
1 polymer ?
#
loop_
_entity_poly.entity_id
_entity_poly.type
_entity_poly.pdbx_seq_one_letter_code
_entity_poly.pdbx_strand_id
1 'polypeptide(L)'
;MNKASRLQAAKTWLPKYEGENIVKGYSKHFAVDRLSAVNELQILGVQIDPEYIKQLKETAKNKEKASKLRKLQKEQAQALEEDSDSDETFYYIAGYTSGGVPYGITWEEMGMDPFEDEDDDIPF
;
A
#
# COMPACT_ATOMS: atom_id res chain seq x y z
N MET A 1 -12.46 -4.91 -22.95
CA MET A 1 -13.27 -6.10 -23.32
C MET A 1 -14.20 -6.44 -22.17
N ASN A 2 -15.49 -6.64 -22.42
CA ASN A 2 -16.47 -6.93 -21.36
C ASN A 2 -16.47 -8.42 -20.99
N LYS A 3 -16.93 -8.76 -19.78
CA LYS A 3 -16.93 -10.14 -19.25
C LYS A 3 -17.61 -11.14 -20.20
N ALA A 4 -18.75 -10.78 -20.78
CA ALA A 4 -19.47 -11.65 -21.71
C ALA A 4 -18.65 -11.99 -22.97
N SER A 5 -18.00 -11.00 -23.56
CA SER A 5 -17.12 -11.20 -24.74
C SER A 5 -15.90 -12.06 -24.39
N ARG A 6 -15.31 -11.86 -23.21
CA ARG A 6 -14.21 -12.73 -22.73
C ARG A 6 -14.67 -14.17 -22.55
N LEU A 7 -15.83 -14.41 -21.94
CA LEU A 7 -16.37 -15.75 -21.76
C LEU A 7 -16.65 -16.45 -23.09
N GLN A 8 -17.11 -15.74 -24.12
CA GLN A 8 -17.27 -16.29 -25.47
C GLN A 8 -15.93 -16.66 -26.09
N ALA A 9 -14.95 -15.73 -26.08
CA ALA A 9 -13.61 -15.99 -26.59
C ALA A 9 -12.89 -17.12 -25.84
N ALA A 10 -13.11 -17.20 -24.53
CA ALA A 10 -12.56 -18.23 -23.66
C ALA A 10 -13.00 -19.64 -24.05
N LYS A 11 -14.26 -19.83 -24.49
CA LYS A 11 -14.72 -21.15 -24.97
C LYS A 11 -13.90 -21.67 -26.14
N THR A 12 -13.44 -20.77 -27.01
CA THR A 12 -12.59 -21.12 -28.16
C THR A 12 -11.12 -21.22 -27.77
N TRP A 13 -10.68 -20.45 -26.77
CA TRP A 13 -9.29 -20.42 -26.30
C TRP A 13 -8.95 -21.61 -25.40
N LEU A 14 -9.84 -22.02 -24.50
CA LEU A 14 -9.68 -23.14 -23.57
C LEU A 14 -9.19 -24.44 -24.23
N PRO A 15 -9.82 -24.95 -25.30
CA PRO A 15 -9.36 -26.18 -25.95
C PRO A 15 -8.01 -26.04 -26.66
N LYS A 16 -7.54 -24.81 -26.92
CA LYS A 16 -6.24 -24.53 -27.55
C LYS A 16 -5.14 -24.30 -26.53
N TYR A 17 -5.46 -24.30 -25.24
CA TYR A 17 -4.51 -23.96 -24.18
C TYR A 17 -3.82 -25.23 -23.67
N GLU A 18 -2.49 -25.29 -23.81
CA GLU A 18 -1.66 -26.44 -23.41
C GLU A 18 -0.80 -26.16 -22.17
N GLY A 19 -1.02 -25.02 -21.50
CA GLY A 19 -0.21 -24.63 -20.35
C GLY A 19 -0.65 -25.33 -19.04
N GLU A 20 0.30 -25.52 -18.14
CA GLU A 20 0.07 -26.21 -16.85
C GLU A 20 -0.92 -25.46 -15.92
N ASN A 21 -0.81 -24.13 -15.86
CA ASN A 21 -1.68 -23.33 -14.99
C ASN A 21 -2.66 -22.48 -15.80
N ILE A 22 -3.89 -22.99 -15.93
CA ILE A 22 -4.97 -22.34 -16.70
C ILE A 22 -5.38 -20.98 -16.17
N VAL A 23 -5.34 -20.77 -14.85
CA VAL A 23 -5.65 -19.48 -14.22
C VAL A 23 -4.62 -18.42 -14.62
N LYS A 24 -3.33 -18.77 -14.57
CA LYS A 24 -2.24 -17.89 -14.99
C LYS A 24 -2.30 -17.60 -16.49
N GLY A 25 -2.56 -18.61 -17.31
CA GLY A 25 -2.73 -18.46 -18.76
C GLY A 25 -3.88 -17.53 -19.11
N TYR A 26 -5.04 -17.74 -18.49
CA TYR A 26 -6.23 -16.94 -18.70
C TYR A 26 -6.03 -15.49 -18.29
N SER A 27 -5.49 -15.27 -17.08
CA SER A 27 -5.16 -13.95 -16.56
C SER A 27 -4.24 -13.18 -17.51
N LYS A 28 -3.23 -13.85 -18.08
CA LYS A 28 -2.30 -13.24 -19.04
C LYS A 28 -2.95 -12.98 -20.40
N HIS A 29 -3.74 -13.92 -20.91
CA HIS A 29 -4.35 -13.80 -22.24
C HIS A 29 -5.44 -12.72 -22.29
N PHE A 30 -6.26 -12.62 -21.24
CA PHE A 30 -7.38 -11.67 -21.18
C PHE A 30 -7.09 -10.41 -20.37
N ALA A 31 -5.86 -10.24 -19.87
CA ALA A 31 -5.42 -9.12 -19.01
C ALA A 31 -6.35 -8.89 -17.80
N VAL A 32 -6.77 -9.98 -17.15
CA VAL A 32 -7.61 -9.96 -15.95
C VAL A 32 -6.81 -10.39 -14.72
N ASP A 33 -7.24 -10.00 -13.53
CA ASP A 33 -6.64 -10.52 -12.31
C ASP A 33 -6.94 -12.02 -12.12
N ARG A 34 -6.14 -12.69 -11.30
CA ARG A 34 -6.26 -14.15 -11.10
C ARG A 34 -7.57 -14.56 -10.45
N LEU A 35 -8.18 -13.72 -9.60
CA LEU A 35 -9.47 -14.03 -8.97
C LEU A 35 -10.61 -13.92 -9.98
N SER A 36 -10.59 -12.91 -10.85
CA SER A 36 -11.51 -12.78 -11.98
C SER A 36 -11.36 -13.94 -12.96
N ALA A 37 -10.12 -14.34 -13.27
CA ALA A 37 -9.84 -15.51 -14.09
C ALA A 37 -10.46 -16.78 -13.48
N VAL A 38 -10.29 -17.03 -12.18
CA VAL A 38 -10.91 -18.17 -11.48
C VAL A 38 -12.43 -18.14 -11.61
N ASN A 39 -13.06 -16.99 -11.36
CA ASN A 39 -14.53 -16.86 -11.44
C ASN A 39 -15.04 -17.14 -12.85
N GLU A 40 -14.37 -16.60 -13.87
CA GLU A 40 -14.73 -16.83 -15.28
C GLU A 40 -14.50 -18.28 -15.70
N LEU A 41 -13.42 -18.92 -15.25
CA LEU A 41 -13.12 -20.33 -15.50
C LEU A 41 -14.12 -21.28 -14.83
N GLN A 42 -14.59 -20.97 -13.61
CA GLN A 42 -15.65 -21.74 -12.94
C GLN A 42 -16.97 -21.68 -13.71
N ILE A 43 -17.33 -20.50 -14.25
CA ILE A 43 -18.51 -20.33 -15.12
C ILE A 43 -18.40 -21.20 -16.38
N LEU A 44 -17.18 -21.40 -16.88
CA LEU A 44 -16.89 -22.25 -18.04
C LEU A 44 -16.81 -23.75 -17.68
N GLY A 45 -17.03 -24.11 -16.42
CA GLY A 45 -17.02 -25.51 -15.95
C GLY A 45 -15.63 -26.07 -15.63
N VAL A 46 -14.60 -25.22 -15.56
CA VAL A 46 -13.25 -25.65 -15.19
C VAL A 46 -13.18 -25.86 -13.68
N GLN A 47 -12.84 -27.08 -13.28
CA GLN A 47 -12.61 -27.40 -11.87
C GLN A 47 -11.25 -26.85 -11.44
N ILE A 48 -11.28 -25.98 -10.44
CA ILE A 48 -10.08 -25.37 -9.85
C ILE A 48 -10.07 -25.76 -8.37
N ASP A 49 -8.89 -26.15 -7.89
CA ASP A 49 -8.69 -26.54 -6.51
C ASP A 49 -9.12 -25.43 -5.52
N PRO A 50 -9.99 -25.74 -4.54
CA PRO A 50 -10.50 -24.73 -3.61
C PRO A 50 -9.44 -24.15 -2.69
N GLU A 51 -8.40 -24.91 -2.33
CA GLU A 51 -7.29 -24.42 -1.50
C GLU A 51 -6.44 -23.42 -2.30
N TYR A 52 -6.20 -23.69 -3.59
CA TYR A 52 -5.56 -22.74 -4.50
C TYR A 52 -6.32 -21.41 -4.59
N ILE A 53 -7.67 -21.47 -4.70
CA ILE A 53 -8.52 -20.27 -4.73
C ILE A 53 -8.40 -19.49 -3.42
N LYS A 54 -8.38 -20.19 -2.28
CA LYS A 54 -8.24 -19.60 -0.96
C LYS A 54 -6.90 -18.87 -0.81
N GLN A 55 -5.79 -19.49 -1.21
CA GLN A 55 -4.47 -18.85 -1.21
C GLN A 55 -4.42 -17.61 -2.10
N LEU A 56 -5.04 -17.64 -3.29
CA LEU A 56 -5.14 -16.47 -4.17
C LEU A 56 -5.92 -15.33 -3.50
N LYS A 57 -7.04 -15.63 -2.84
CA LYS A 57 -7.84 -14.63 -2.11
C LYS A 57 -7.05 -14.01 -0.96
N GLU A 58 -6.34 -14.84 -0.20
CA GLU A 58 -5.53 -14.37 0.92
C GLU A 58 -4.39 -13.46 0.43
N THR A 59 -3.70 -13.85 -0.64
CA THR A 59 -2.64 -13.03 -1.25
C THR A 59 -3.18 -11.68 -1.72
N ALA A 60 -4.35 -11.65 -2.38
CA ALA A 60 -4.97 -10.41 -2.82
C ALA A 60 -5.35 -9.51 -1.63
N LYS A 61 -5.92 -10.09 -0.56
CA LYS A 61 -6.28 -9.38 0.66
C LYS A 61 -5.05 -8.82 1.38
N ASN A 62 -3.98 -9.60 1.47
CA ASN A 62 -2.73 -9.17 2.10
C ASN A 62 -2.07 -8.03 1.32
N LYS A 63 -2.09 -8.10 -0.02
CA LYS A 63 -1.61 -7.00 -0.87
C LYS A 63 -2.42 -5.72 -0.67
N GLU A 64 -3.75 -5.83 -0.59
CA GLU A 64 -4.62 -4.68 -0.32
C GLU A 64 -4.33 -4.07 1.05
N LYS A 65 -4.24 -4.90 2.10
CA LYS A 65 -3.88 -4.45 3.45
C LYS A 65 -2.52 -3.76 3.48
N ALA A 66 -1.51 -4.35 2.86
CA ALA A 66 -0.17 -3.77 2.80
C ALA A 66 -0.17 -2.42 2.06
N SER A 67 -0.92 -2.31 0.96
CA SER A 67 -1.05 -1.04 0.24
C SER A 67 -1.75 0.03 1.08
N LYS A 68 -2.82 -0.34 1.80
CA LYS A 68 -3.53 0.58 2.71
C LYS A 68 -2.64 1.03 3.86
N LEU A 69 -1.90 0.10 4.48
CA LEU A 69 -0.97 0.42 5.56
C LEU A 69 0.16 1.36 5.10
N ARG A 70 0.74 1.10 3.93
CA ARG A 70 1.76 1.99 3.34
C ARG A 70 1.22 3.39 3.06
N LYS A 71 -0.03 3.49 2.56
CA LYS A 71 -0.68 4.78 2.32
C LYS A 71 -0.88 5.53 3.65
N LEU A 72 -1.39 4.85 4.66
CA LEU A 72 -1.58 5.42 6.00
C LEU A 72 -0.26 5.85 6.64
N GLN A 73 0.80 5.04 6.53
CA GLN A 73 2.13 5.40 7.02
C GLN A 73 2.69 6.63 6.32
N LYS A 74 2.51 6.74 5.00
CA LYS A 74 2.93 7.92 4.24
C LYS A 74 2.14 9.17 4.66
N GLU A 75 0.83 9.04 4.84
CA GLU A 75 -0.04 10.13 5.32
C GLU A 75 0.33 10.55 6.75
N GLN A 76 0.63 9.60 7.64
CA GLN A 76 1.11 9.92 8.99
C GLN A 76 2.48 10.59 8.98
N ALA A 77 3.44 10.10 8.19
CA ALA A 77 4.76 10.72 8.09
C ALA A 77 4.67 12.15 7.55
N GLN A 78 3.85 12.37 6.53
CA GLN A 78 3.60 13.71 5.99
C GLN A 78 2.89 14.61 7.02
N ALA A 79 1.89 14.08 7.74
CA ALA A 79 1.24 14.85 8.80
C ALA A 79 2.23 15.19 9.92
N LEU A 80 3.14 14.29 10.30
CA LEU A 80 4.17 14.55 11.30
C LEU A 80 5.18 15.62 10.82
N GLU A 81 5.56 15.60 9.54
CA GLU A 81 6.37 16.66 8.92
C GLU A 81 5.63 18.01 8.87
N GLU A 82 4.33 18.01 8.59
CA GLU A 82 3.49 19.22 8.56
C GLU A 82 3.18 19.77 9.96
N ASP A 83 3.11 18.92 11.00
CA ASP A 83 2.86 19.28 12.41
C ASP A 83 4.16 19.61 13.16
N SER A 84 5.33 19.30 12.57
CA SER A 84 6.63 19.73 13.08
C SER A 84 6.82 21.21 12.78
N ASP A 85 6.22 22.08 13.58
CA ASP A 85 6.56 23.51 13.68
C ASP A 85 7.95 23.71 14.31
N SER A 86 8.84 22.72 14.32
CA SER A 86 10.17 22.79 14.93
C SER A 86 11.23 22.73 13.82
N ASP A 87 12.30 23.50 13.98
CA ASP A 87 13.43 23.55 13.04
C ASP A 87 14.75 23.71 13.81
N GLU A 88 15.89 23.80 13.11
CA GLU A 88 17.23 23.92 13.72
C GLU A 88 17.36 25.08 14.72
N THR A 89 16.55 26.15 14.58
CA THR A 89 16.57 27.33 15.47
C THR A 89 15.45 27.33 16.52
N PHE A 90 14.30 26.72 16.23
CA PHE A 90 13.11 26.82 17.06
C PHE A 90 12.63 25.44 17.52
N TYR A 91 12.47 25.27 18.83
CA TYR A 91 11.80 24.12 19.42
C TYR A 91 10.32 24.06 19.01
N TYR A 92 9.67 25.21 18.81
CA TYR A 92 8.29 25.28 18.31
C TYR A 92 7.99 26.66 17.70
N ILE A 93 7.54 26.73 16.45
CA ILE A 93 7.16 27.92 15.69
C ILE A 93 5.67 28.16 15.91
N ALA A 94 5.33 29.22 16.63
CA ALA A 94 3.95 29.62 16.89
C ALA A 94 3.28 30.29 15.68
N GLY A 95 4.06 30.64 14.66
CA GLY A 95 3.56 31.15 13.38
C GLY A 95 4.59 31.97 12.60
N TYR A 96 4.13 32.56 11.49
CA TYR A 96 4.92 33.41 10.62
C TYR A 96 4.37 34.84 10.63
N THR A 97 5.26 35.83 10.76
CA THR A 97 4.89 37.24 10.63
C THR A 97 4.48 37.58 9.19
N SER A 98 3.85 38.74 8.97
CA SER A 98 3.45 39.19 7.61
C SER A 98 4.61 39.30 6.60
N GLY A 99 5.87 39.30 7.07
CA GLY A 99 7.09 39.28 6.24
C GLY A 99 7.67 37.88 6.00
N GLY A 100 7.01 36.81 6.46
CA GLY A 100 7.48 35.43 6.31
C GLY A 100 8.57 35.01 7.30
N VAL A 101 8.82 35.80 8.34
CA VAL A 101 9.79 35.44 9.41
C VAL A 101 9.08 34.58 10.46
N PRO A 102 9.59 33.36 10.77
CA PRO A 102 9.05 32.51 11.82
C PRO A 102 9.29 33.11 13.21
N TYR A 103 8.34 32.92 14.13
CA TYR A 103 8.52 33.23 15.55
C TYR A 103 7.98 32.09 16.41
N GLY A 104 8.62 31.84 17.55
CA GLY A 104 8.38 30.63 18.32
C GLY A 104 9.27 30.52 19.56
N ILE A 105 9.17 29.38 20.24
CA ILE A 105 10.03 28.95 21.35
C ILE A 105 11.33 28.41 20.74
N THR A 106 12.48 28.92 21.19
CA THR A 106 13.80 28.43 20.77
C THR A 106 14.25 27.26 21.63
N TRP A 107 15.21 26.47 21.13
CA TRP A 107 15.88 25.41 21.91
C TRP A 107 16.53 25.96 23.19
N GLU A 108 17.15 27.14 23.09
CA GLU A 108 17.75 27.85 24.23
C GLU A 108 16.69 28.26 25.29
N GLU A 109 15.51 28.74 24.88
CA GLU A 109 14.44 29.13 25.81
C GLU A 109 13.80 27.91 26.50
N MET A 110 13.73 26.78 25.81
CA MET A 110 13.27 25.51 26.38
C MET A 110 14.33 24.86 27.29
N GLY A 111 15.59 25.32 27.21
CA GLY A 111 16.72 24.77 27.97
C GLY A 111 17.16 23.38 27.52
N MET A 112 16.94 23.03 26.25
CA MET A 112 17.33 21.75 25.65
C MET A 112 18.33 22.00 24.52
N ASP A 113 19.33 21.14 24.35
CA ASP A 113 20.17 21.14 23.15
C ASP A 113 19.49 20.34 22.02
N PRO A 114 19.42 20.86 20.78
CA PRO A 114 18.80 20.16 19.66
C PRO A 114 19.54 18.87 19.25
N PHE A 115 20.74 18.61 19.79
CA PHE A 115 21.58 17.45 19.51
C PHE A 115 21.89 16.59 20.74
N GLU A 116 21.22 16.80 21.89
CA GLU A 116 21.30 15.89 23.03
C GLU A 116 20.44 14.64 22.75
N ASP A 117 21.06 13.58 22.19
CA ASP A 117 20.53 12.22 22.33
C ASP A 117 20.55 11.86 23.84
N GLU A 118 19.40 11.50 24.43
CA GLU A 118 19.25 11.05 25.83
C GLU A 118 19.93 9.67 26.10
N ASP A 119 21.19 9.52 25.75
CA ASP A 119 22.06 8.42 26.18
C ASP A 119 23.08 8.96 27.20
N ASP A 120 22.67 9.20 28.44
CA ASP A 120 23.44 8.82 29.65
C ASP A 120 22.64 9.12 30.94
N ASP A 121 22.86 8.27 31.95
CA ASP A 121 22.41 8.36 33.35
C ASP A 121 21.01 7.82 33.73
N ILE A 122 20.83 6.50 33.63
CA ILE A 122 20.02 5.74 34.60
C ILE A 122 20.96 5.30 35.75
N PRO A 123 20.88 5.89 36.97
CA PRO A 123 21.70 5.42 38.08
C PRO A 123 21.17 4.08 38.63
N PHE A 124 22.10 3.16 38.90
CA PHE A 124 21.89 1.83 39.51
C PHE A 124 21.39 1.88 40.95
#